data_AF-A0A1S1QW26-F1
#
_entry.id   AF-A0A1S1QW26-F1
#
_cell.length_a   1.000
_cell.length_b   1.000
_cell.length_c   1.000
_cell.angle_alpha   90.00
_cell.angle_beta   90.00
_cell.angle_gamma   90.00
#
_symmetry.space_group_name_H-M   'P 1'
#
loop_
_entity.id
_entity.type
_entity.pdbx_description
1 polymer ?
#
loop_
_entity_poly.entity_id
_entity_poly.type
_entity_poly.pdbx_seq_one_letter_code
_entity_poly.pdbx_strand_id
1 'polypeptide(L)'
;MAPAGLAWQTLPEPGALALVDTISRRAAALARPHPGDLPIEEIVTVEREVLRWLDPATRAEAESVLVDRLGGDPMPTLRAVCWLTASWAVVLHLRTGYAPTEVLRQLSFGGVWRGPQAPETERVWEFLTAQVRAGALAALTDDAAAAQAFYAAATTQIPGYPECLLHHCLMLMSGLWLTLAAHGVEPHDLAATLAVYTHDAFDRPTGSFRPLT
;
A
#
# COMPACT_ATOMS: atom_id res chain seq x y z
N MET A 1 10.00 12.74 -10.41
CA MET A 1 11.26 13.14 -9.73
C MET A 1 11.62 12.01 -8.76
N ALA A 2 12.88 11.73 -8.46
CA ALA A 2 13.18 10.67 -7.49
C ALA A 2 12.76 11.12 -6.08
N PRO A 3 12.11 10.27 -5.27
CA PRO A 3 11.67 10.65 -3.93
C PRO A 3 12.86 10.88 -2.99
N ALA A 4 12.69 11.68 -1.93
CA ALA A 4 13.77 11.99 -1.01
C ALA A 4 14.36 10.71 -0.38
N GLY A 5 15.68 10.53 -0.50
CA GLY A 5 16.38 9.35 0.01
C GLY A 5 16.35 8.12 -0.91
N LEU A 6 15.70 8.21 -2.08
CA LEU A 6 15.53 7.12 -3.05
C LEU A 6 16.06 7.51 -4.44
N ALA A 7 16.42 6.51 -5.24
CA ALA A 7 16.81 6.67 -6.64
C ALA A 7 16.20 5.55 -7.48
N TRP A 8 15.75 5.91 -8.68
CA TRP A 8 15.23 4.96 -9.66
C TRP A 8 16.30 4.54 -10.66
N GLN A 9 16.32 3.27 -11.03
CA GLN A 9 17.12 2.76 -12.13
C GLN A 9 16.26 1.86 -13.03
N THR A 10 16.47 1.96 -14.34
CA THR A 10 15.79 1.11 -15.32
C THR A 10 16.29 -0.33 -15.21
N LEU A 11 15.38 -1.28 -15.25
CA LEU A 11 15.70 -2.70 -15.36
C LEU A 11 15.54 -3.18 -16.81
N PRO A 12 16.16 -4.31 -17.20
CA PRO A 12 15.91 -4.94 -18.49
C PRO A 12 14.45 -5.39 -18.67
N GLU A 13 13.76 -5.66 -17.56
CA GLU A 13 12.34 -5.97 -17.52
C GLU A 13 11.53 -4.68 -17.74
N PRO A 14 10.75 -4.55 -18.84
CA PRO A 14 10.10 -3.28 -19.17
C PRO A 14 8.96 -2.86 -18.20
N GLY A 15 8.64 -3.72 -17.23
CA GLY A 15 7.54 -3.58 -16.28
C GLY A 15 7.96 -3.20 -14.88
N ALA A 16 9.26 -3.13 -14.67
CA ALA A 16 9.84 -2.96 -13.37
C ALA A 16 10.91 -1.89 -13.39
N LEU A 17 11.03 -1.20 -12.27
CA LEU A 17 12.13 -0.31 -11.97
C LEU A 17 12.83 -0.79 -10.71
N ALA A 18 14.15 -0.61 -10.66
CA ALA A 18 14.87 -0.74 -9.42
C ALA A 18 14.67 0.55 -8.60
N LEU A 19 14.16 0.38 -7.39
CA LEU A 19 14.17 1.40 -6.36
C LEU A 19 15.38 1.16 -5.46
N VAL A 20 16.24 2.16 -5.34
CA VAL A 20 17.51 2.09 -4.60
C VAL A 20 17.50 3.14 -3.50
N ASP A 21 17.74 2.72 -2.26
CA ASP A 21 17.94 3.64 -1.15
C ASP A 21 19.35 4.26 -1.22
N THR A 22 19.42 5.59 -1.22
CA THR A 22 20.68 6.30 -1.51
C THR A 22 21.69 6.20 -0.37
N ILE A 23 21.26 5.87 0.84
CA ILE A 23 22.10 5.76 2.04
C ILE A 23 22.56 4.32 2.26
N SER A 24 21.62 3.38 2.39
CA SER A 24 21.92 1.97 2.65
C SER A 24 22.39 1.20 1.42
N ARG A 25 22.15 1.75 0.21
CA ARG A 25 22.44 1.12 -1.10
C ARG A 25 21.68 -0.18 -1.36
N ARG A 26 20.69 -0.54 -0.52
CA ARG A 26 19.79 -1.66 -0.79
C ARG A 26 18.87 -1.30 -1.96
N ALA A 27 18.51 -2.31 -2.74
CA ALA A 27 17.65 -2.16 -3.89
C ALA A 27 16.57 -3.25 -3.95
N ALA A 28 15.41 -2.89 -4.47
CA ALA A 28 14.34 -3.82 -4.81
C ALA A 28 13.77 -3.43 -6.18
N ALA A 29 13.36 -4.43 -6.95
CA ALA A 29 12.56 -4.19 -8.14
C ALA A 29 11.10 -4.00 -7.71
N LEU A 30 10.52 -2.91 -8.18
CA LEU A 30 9.10 -2.62 -8.11
C LEU A 30 8.53 -2.82 -9.51
N ALA A 31 7.56 -3.72 -9.64
CA ALA A 31 6.90 -4.04 -10.89
C ALA A 31 5.43 -3.60 -10.83
N ARG A 32 4.91 -3.15 -11.97
CA ARG A 32 3.47 -2.91 -12.12
C ARG A 32 2.70 -4.23 -11.95
N PRO A 33 1.55 -4.24 -11.25
CA PRO A 33 0.65 -5.39 -11.27
C PRO A 33 0.19 -5.70 -12.69
N HIS A 34 -0.29 -6.92 -12.90
CA HIS A 34 -0.92 -7.27 -14.18
C HIS A 34 -2.17 -6.39 -14.39
N PRO A 35 -2.37 -5.77 -15.58
CA PRO A 35 -3.43 -4.79 -15.79
C PRO A 35 -4.84 -5.38 -15.67
N GLY A 36 -5.01 -6.68 -15.93
CA GLY A 36 -6.27 -7.39 -15.68
C GLY A 36 -6.61 -7.59 -14.20
N ASP A 37 -5.62 -7.43 -13.31
CA ASP A 37 -5.78 -7.58 -11.87
C ASP A 37 -5.89 -6.22 -11.17
N LEU A 38 -5.00 -5.28 -11.51
CA LEU A 38 -4.99 -3.92 -10.98
C LEU A 38 -4.26 -2.98 -11.96
N PRO A 39 -4.99 -2.15 -12.74
CA PRO A 39 -4.40 -1.18 -13.65
C PRO A 39 -3.50 -0.17 -12.91
N ILE A 40 -2.38 0.22 -13.52
CA ILE A 40 -1.45 1.15 -12.87
C ILE A 40 -2.08 2.54 -12.66
N GLU A 41 -2.98 2.95 -13.55
CA GLU A 41 -3.72 4.21 -13.48
C GLU A 41 -4.61 4.29 -12.23
N GLU A 42 -5.14 3.15 -11.80
CA GLU A 42 -5.90 3.03 -10.56
C GLU A 42 -5.01 3.33 -9.35
N ILE A 43 -3.81 2.73 -9.34
CA ILE A 43 -2.84 2.92 -8.26
C ILE A 43 -2.34 4.36 -8.22
N VAL A 44 -2.07 4.98 -9.37
CA VAL A 44 -1.67 6.40 -9.46
C VAL A 44 -2.76 7.33 -8.92
N THR A 45 -4.02 7.04 -9.24
CA THR A 45 -5.15 7.83 -8.77
C THR A 45 -5.29 7.72 -7.25
N VAL A 46 -5.24 6.50 -6.72
CA VAL A 46 -5.32 6.25 -5.28
C VAL A 46 -4.10 6.81 -4.55
N GLU A 47 -2.89 6.72 -5.10
CA GLU A 47 -1.67 7.30 -4.53
C GLU A 47 -1.86 8.80 -4.30
N ARG A 48 -2.37 9.52 -5.30
CA ARG A 48 -2.65 10.96 -5.17
C ARG A 48 -3.61 11.26 -4.03
N GLU A 49 -4.73 10.53 -3.95
CA GLU A 49 -5.72 10.76 -2.89
C GLU A 49 -5.22 10.33 -1.51
N VAL A 50 -4.40 9.28 -1.40
CA VAL A 50 -3.73 8.92 -0.15
C VAL A 50 -2.80 10.05 0.32
N LEU A 51 -2.01 10.64 -0.59
CA LEU A 51 -1.12 11.75 -0.25
C LEU A 51 -1.90 13.00 0.18
N ARG A 52 -3.01 13.32 -0.49
CA ARG A 52 -3.94 14.37 -0.03
C ARG A 52 -4.54 14.02 1.32
N TRP A 53 -4.90 12.76 1.55
CA TRP A 53 -5.47 12.32 2.82
C TRP A 53 -4.51 12.50 4.00
N LEU A 54 -3.21 12.30 3.77
CA LEU A 54 -2.17 12.54 4.77
C LEU A 54 -2.07 14.02 5.19
N ASP A 55 -2.33 14.95 4.27
CA ASP A 55 -2.37 16.39 4.55
C ASP A 55 -3.66 16.78 5.31
N PRO A 56 -3.57 17.30 6.55
CA PRO A 56 -4.74 17.72 7.33
C PRO A 56 -5.65 18.71 6.60
N ALA A 57 -5.12 19.55 5.71
CA ALA A 57 -5.89 20.56 4.99
C ALA A 57 -6.80 19.95 3.90
N THR A 58 -6.41 18.82 3.32
CA THR A 58 -7.15 18.17 2.22
C THR A 58 -7.74 16.81 2.60
N ARG A 59 -7.53 16.37 3.84
CA ARG A 59 -7.95 15.06 4.36
C ARG A 59 -9.41 14.70 4.09
N ALA A 60 -10.33 15.56 4.53
CA ALA A 60 -11.76 15.28 4.45
C ALA A 60 -12.24 15.15 2.99
N GLU A 61 -11.70 15.98 2.10
CA GLU A 61 -12.03 15.94 0.68
C GLU A 61 -11.50 14.66 0.02
N ALA A 62 -10.23 14.32 0.29
CA ALA A 62 -9.62 13.09 -0.23
C ALA A 62 -10.32 11.82 0.29
N GLU A 63 -10.75 11.82 1.56
CA GLU A 63 -11.53 10.71 2.12
C GLU A 63 -12.87 10.54 1.41
N SER A 64 -13.59 11.64 1.16
CA SER A 64 -14.84 11.60 0.39
C SER A 64 -14.61 11.02 -1.01
N VAL A 65 -13.57 11.47 -1.72
CA VAL A 65 -13.25 10.96 -3.05
C VAL A 65 -12.94 9.46 -3.01
N LEU A 66 -12.16 8.99 -2.03
CA LEU A 66 -11.85 7.57 -1.90
C LEU A 66 -13.08 6.73 -1.54
N VAL A 67 -13.97 7.23 -0.69
CA VAL A 67 -15.24 6.57 -0.33
C VAL A 67 -16.19 6.49 -1.52
N ASP A 68 -16.32 7.57 -2.30
CA ASP A 68 -17.19 7.59 -3.49
C ASP A 68 -16.77 6.51 -4.51
N ARG A 69 -15.47 6.22 -4.59
CA ARG A 69 -14.94 5.15 -5.46
C ARG A 69 -15.31 3.74 -5.00
N LEU A 70 -15.75 3.56 -3.75
CA LEU A 70 -16.21 2.27 -3.23
C LEU A 70 -17.65 1.95 -3.64
N GLY A 71 -18.42 2.93 -4.12
CA GLY A 71 -19.85 2.77 -4.44
C GLY A 71 -20.17 1.78 -5.56
N GLY A 72 -19.16 1.31 -6.31
CA GLY A 72 -19.26 0.25 -7.31
C GLY A 72 -18.59 -1.04 -6.82
N ASP A 73 -17.50 -1.42 -7.49
CA ASP A 73 -16.61 -2.46 -7.00
C ASP A 73 -15.56 -1.84 -6.06
N PRO A 74 -15.53 -2.20 -4.77
CA PRO A 74 -14.55 -1.65 -3.83
C PRO A 74 -13.13 -2.20 -4.07
N MET A 75 -12.98 -3.32 -4.80
CA MET A 75 -11.71 -4.03 -4.90
C MET A 75 -10.58 -3.25 -5.57
N PRO A 76 -10.77 -2.52 -6.69
CA PRO A 76 -9.70 -1.75 -7.31
C PRO A 76 -9.06 -0.75 -6.34
N THR A 77 -9.89 0.03 -5.64
CA THR A 77 -9.44 1.01 -4.64
C THR A 77 -8.73 0.31 -3.48
N LEU A 78 -9.34 -0.73 -2.89
CA LEU A 78 -8.75 -1.42 -1.75
C LEU A 78 -7.44 -2.15 -2.09
N ARG A 79 -7.33 -2.75 -3.28
CA ARG A 79 -6.09 -3.37 -3.76
C ARG A 79 -5.01 -2.34 -4.02
N ALA A 80 -5.35 -1.18 -4.59
CA ALA A 80 -4.41 -0.09 -4.79
C ALA A 80 -3.84 0.41 -3.45
N VAL A 81 -4.69 0.62 -2.44
CA VAL A 81 -4.23 1.01 -1.09
C VAL A 81 -3.33 -0.07 -0.46
N CYS A 82 -3.67 -1.36 -0.63
CA CYS A 82 -2.83 -2.46 -0.16
C CYS A 82 -1.48 -2.54 -0.88
N TRP A 83 -1.48 -2.30 -2.20
CA TRP A 83 -0.25 -2.24 -3.00
C TRP A 83 0.66 -1.10 -2.53
N LEU A 84 0.08 0.09 -2.26
CA LEU A 84 0.82 1.22 -1.70
C LEU A 84 1.35 0.92 -0.30
N THR A 85 0.57 0.23 0.54
CA THR A 85 1.02 -0.20 1.87
C THR A 85 2.23 -1.15 1.75
N ALA A 86 2.18 -2.10 0.81
CA ALA A 86 3.29 -3.02 0.55
C ALA A 86 4.53 -2.29 -0.01
N SER A 87 4.34 -1.33 -0.93
CA SER A 87 5.44 -0.56 -1.51
C SER A 87 6.14 0.29 -0.44
N TRP A 88 5.39 0.91 0.46
CA TRP A 88 5.95 1.68 1.58
C TRP A 88 6.69 0.80 2.59
N ALA A 89 6.21 -0.44 2.82
CA ALA A 89 6.94 -1.42 3.61
C ALA A 89 8.26 -1.83 2.95
N VAL A 90 8.30 -1.97 1.62
CA VAL A 90 9.53 -2.19 0.85
C VAL A 90 10.47 -1.00 0.97
N VAL A 91 9.98 0.23 0.86
CA VAL A 91 10.81 1.43 1.08
C VAL A 91 11.45 1.43 2.47
N LEU A 92 10.68 1.12 3.51
CA LEU A 92 11.21 1.03 4.87
C LEU A 92 12.24 -0.09 4.99
N HIS A 93 12.02 -1.23 4.33
CA HIS A 93 13.00 -2.32 4.24
C HIS A 93 14.31 -1.84 3.62
N LEU A 94 14.27 -1.10 2.51
CA LEU A 94 15.49 -0.61 1.87
C LEU A 94 16.30 0.22 2.87
N ARG A 95 15.65 1.15 3.58
CA ARG A 95 16.31 2.01 4.57
C ARG A 95 16.83 1.26 5.80
N THR A 96 16.00 0.43 6.42
CA THR A 96 16.26 -0.13 7.76
C THR A 96 16.85 -1.53 7.73
N GLY A 97 16.61 -2.29 6.67
CA GLY A 97 16.94 -3.71 6.57
C GLY A 97 15.89 -4.66 7.17
N TYR A 98 14.84 -4.16 7.84
CA TYR A 98 13.75 -5.01 8.32
C TYR A 98 13.00 -5.64 7.14
N ALA A 99 12.70 -6.93 7.19
CA ALA A 99 11.96 -7.59 6.12
C ALA A 99 10.58 -6.93 5.90
N PRO A 100 10.11 -6.74 4.65
CA PRO A 100 8.81 -6.11 4.41
C PRO A 100 7.64 -6.85 5.09
N THR A 101 7.70 -8.19 5.15
CA THR A 101 6.73 -9.02 5.88
C THR A 101 6.71 -8.71 7.38
N GLU A 102 7.86 -8.41 7.96
CA GLU A 102 7.99 -8.04 9.37
C GLU A 102 7.45 -6.63 9.61
N VAL A 103 7.70 -5.68 8.70
CA VAL A 103 7.08 -4.34 8.75
C VAL A 103 5.55 -4.46 8.71
N LEU A 104 5.01 -5.23 7.77
CA LEU A 104 3.56 -5.46 7.67
C LEU A 104 3.00 -6.13 8.93
N ARG A 105 3.69 -7.12 9.49
CA ARG A 105 3.30 -7.78 10.75
C ARG A 105 3.27 -6.82 11.94
N GLN A 106 4.11 -5.78 11.92
CA GLN A 106 4.17 -4.77 12.97
C GLN A 106 3.21 -3.59 12.75
N LEU A 107 2.55 -3.47 11.59
CA LEU A 107 1.54 -2.43 11.34
C LEU A 107 0.38 -2.59 12.32
N SER A 108 0.35 -1.80 13.38
CA SER A 108 -0.71 -1.80 14.38
C SER A 108 -1.29 -0.40 14.51
N PHE A 109 -2.60 -0.31 14.68
CA PHE A 109 -3.23 0.94 15.08
C PHE A 109 -3.11 1.11 16.61
N GLY A 110 -2.43 2.17 17.05
CA GLY A 110 -2.17 2.48 18.47
C GLY A 110 -2.97 3.68 19.00
N GLY A 111 -4.13 3.99 18.42
CA GLY A 111 -4.97 5.09 18.89
C GLY A 111 -5.57 4.80 20.27
N VAL A 112 -5.41 5.72 21.21
CA VAL A 112 -6.04 5.62 22.53
C VAL A 112 -7.53 5.94 22.40
N TRP A 113 -8.41 4.96 22.59
CA TRP A 113 -9.82 5.23 22.88
C TRP A 113 -10.18 4.80 24.31
N ARG A 114 -10.62 5.78 25.10
CA ARG A 114 -11.13 5.59 26.46
C ARG A 114 -12.66 5.66 26.38
N GLY A 115 -13.32 4.52 26.47
CA GLY A 115 -14.78 4.43 26.51
C GLY A 115 -15.25 3.04 26.97
N PRO A 116 -16.49 2.90 27.47
CA PRO A 116 -17.02 1.64 28.03
C PRO A 116 -17.18 0.50 27.03
N GLN A 117 -16.98 0.74 25.72
CA GLN A 117 -17.08 -0.24 24.63
C GLN A 117 -15.71 -0.77 24.15
N ALA A 118 -14.61 -0.35 24.79
CA ALA A 118 -13.23 -0.55 24.30
C ALA A 118 -12.83 -2.00 23.90
N PRO A 119 -13.19 -3.08 24.63
CA PRO A 119 -12.73 -4.43 24.29
C PRO A 119 -13.37 -5.02 23.02
N GLU A 120 -14.64 -4.69 22.73
CA GLU A 120 -15.31 -5.14 21.50
C GLU A 120 -14.79 -4.38 20.29
N THR A 121 -14.50 -3.08 20.46
CA THR A 121 -13.89 -2.26 19.41
C THR A 121 -12.45 -2.70 19.09
N GLU A 122 -11.66 -3.09 20.09
CA GLU A 122 -10.29 -3.58 19.90
C GLU A 122 -10.23 -4.82 18.99
N ARG A 123 -11.14 -5.80 19.20
CA ARG A 123 -11.24 -6.97 18.33
C ARG A 123 -11.59 -6.62 16.89
N VAL A 124 -12.46 -5.62 16.69
CA VAL A 124 -12.79 -5.12 15.34
C VAL A 124 -11.57 -4.49 14.69
N TRP A 125 -10.79 -3.69 15.43
CA TRP A 125 -9.55 -3.11 14.90
C TRP A 125 -8.47 -4.14 14.60
N GLU A 126 -8.29 -5.15 15.46
CA GLU A 126 -7.38 -6.27 15.20
C GLU A 126 -7.79 -7.03 13.95
N PHE A 127 -9.09 -7.29 13.80
CA PHE A 127 -9.66 -7.92 12.61
C PHE A 127 -9.39 -7.08 11.35
N LEU A 128 -9.74 -5.79 11.35
CA LEU A 128 -9.47 -4.89 10.23
C LEU A 128 -7.98 -4.83 9.92
N THR A 129 -7.13 -4.72 10.95
CA THR A 129 -5.66 -4.72 10.80
C THR A 129 -5.19 -6.00 10.12
N ALA A 130 -5.71 -7.17 10.54
CA ALA A 130 -5.38 -8.45 9.91
C ALA A 130 -5.79 -8.48 8.43
N GLN A 131 -6.94 -7.91 8.07
CA GLN A 131 -7.37 -7.81 6.67
C GLN A 131 -6.45 -6.90 5.85
N VAL A 132 -6.09 -5.72 6.36
CA VAL A 132 -5.14 -4.83 5.68
C VAL A 132 -3.79 -5.50 5.49
N ARG A 133 -3.28 -6.17 6.52
CA ARG A 133 -2.02 -6.93 6.44
C ARG A 133 -2.11 -8.05 5.41
N ALA A 134 -3.22 -8.78 5.34
CA ALA A 134 -3.44 -9.83 4.35
C ALA A 134 -3.44 -9.27 2.92
N GLY A 135 -4.13 -8.15 2.67
CA GLY A 135 -4.15 -7.48 1.37
C GLY A 135 -2.77 -6.95 0.96
N ALA A 136 -2.04 -6.33 1.88
CA ALA A 136 -0.67 -5.86 1.62
C ALA A 136 0.31 -7.04 1.39
N LEU A 137 0.15 -8.14 2.14
CA LEU A 137 0.94 -9.35 1.94
C LEU A 137 0.65 -10.00 0.59
N ALA A 138 -0.61 -10.04 0.16
CA ALA A 138 -0.99 -10.52 -1.17
C ALA A 138 -0.33 -9.68 -2.27
N ALA A 139 -0.31 -8.35 -2.12
CA ALA A 139 0.41 -7.47 -3.05
C ALA A 139 1.93 -7.69 -3.03
N LEU A 140 2.50 -8.03 -1.87
CA LEU A 140 3.93 -8.29 -1.70
C LEU A 140 4.39 -9.62 -2.33
N THR A 141 3.56 -10.67 -2.24
CA THR A 141 3.97 -12.06 -2.48
C THR A 141 3.31 -12.71 -3.70
N ASP A 142 2.28 -12.09 -4.28
CA ASP A 142 1.41 -12.69 -5.30
C ASP A 142 0.77 -14.01 -4.84
N ASP A 143 0.66 -14.21 -3.52
CA ASP A 143 0.01 -15.39 -2.93
C ASP A 143 -1.50 -15.35 -3.23
N ALA A 144 -1.93 -16.25 -4.11
CA ALA A 144 -3.32 -16.39 -4.52
C ALA A 144 -4.26 -16.68 -3.32
N ALA A 145 -3.79 -17.40 -2.30
CA ALA A 145 -4.60 -17.67 -1.11
C ALA A 145 -4.80 -16.40 -0.27
N ALA A 146 -3.75 -15.60 -0.08
CA ALA A 146 -3.84 -14.31 0.59
C ALA A 146 -4.73 -13.33 -0.19
N ALA A 147 -4.59 -13.29 -1.52
CA ALA A 147 -5.42 -12.47 -2.40
C ALA A 147 -6.90 -12.87 -2.32
N GLN A 148 -7.20 -14.16 -2.35
CA GLN A 148 -8.56 -14.67 -2.23
C GLN A 148 -9.17 -14.41 -0.85
N ALA A 149 -8.39 -14.54 0.22
CA ALA A 149 -8.85 -14.24 1.57
C ALA A 149 -9.18 -12.75 1.73
N PHE A 150 -8.33 -11.86 1.20
CA PHE A 150 -8.59 -10.42 1.20
C PHE A 150 -9.83 -10.06 0.38
N TYR A 151 -9.99 -10.63 -0.82
CA TYR A 151 -11.18 -10.44 -1.64
C TYR A 151 -12.45 -10.89 -0.91
N ALA A 152 -12.43 -12.09 -0.32
CA ALA A 152 -13.57 -12.61 0.43
C ALA A 152 -13.95 -11.70 1.60
N ALA A 153 -12.97 -11.16 2.32
CA ALA A 153 -13.22 -10.22 3.40
C ALA A 153 -13.80 -8.89 2.88
N ALA A 154 -13.19 -8.29 1.86
CA ALA A 154 -13.61 -6.99 1.29
C ALA A 154 -15.01 -7.03 0.66
N THR A 155 -15.44 -8.19 0.15
CA THR A 155 -16.76 -8.40 -0.47
C THR A 155 -17.83 -8.90 0.50
N THR A 156 -17.55 -8.90 1.81
CA THR A 156 -18.54 -9.27 2.82
C THR A 156 -19.78 -8.38 2.69
N GLN A 157 -20.98 -8.97 2.71
CA GLN A 157 -22.27 -8.25 2.59
C GLN A 157 -22.67 -7.47 3.86
N ILE A 158 -21.70 -6.82 4.51
CA ILE A 158 -21.94 -5.91 5.63
C ILE A 158 -21.91 -4.49 5.07
N PRO A 159 -23.03 -3.75 5.12
CA PRO A 159 -23.06 -2.35 4.69
C PRO A 159 -22.03 -1.51 5.45
N GLY A 160 -21.30 -0.65 4.75
CA GLY A 160 -20.27 0.22 5.35
C GLY A 160 -18.92 -0.47 5.63
N TYR A 161 -18.79 -1.76 5.35
CA TYR A 161 -17.55 -2.50 5.64
C TYR A 161 -16.36 -2.06 4.75
N PRO A 162 -16.50 -1.90 3.43
CA PRO A 162 -15.43 -1.39 2.59
C PRO A 162 -14.91 -0.02 3.03
N GLU A 163 -15.80 0.87 3.47
CA GLU A 163 -15.48 2.20 3.98
C GLU A 163 -14.69 2.12 5.29
N CYS A 164 -15.11 1.25 6.21
CA CYS A 164 -14.36 0.97 7.44
C CYS A 164 -12.96 0.43 7.14
N LEU A 165 -12.85 -0.49 6.18
CA LEU A 165 -11.58 -1.10 5.80
C LEU A 165 -10.64 -0.08 5.13
N LEU A 166 -11.17 0.76 4.23
CA LEU A 166 -10.44 1.86 3.60
C LEU A 166 -9.92 2.84 4.65
N HIS A 167 -10.79 3.33 5.55
CA HIS A 167 -10.39 4.25 6.60
C HIS A 167 -9.29 3.64 7.48
N HIS A 168 -9.41 2.36 7.84
CA HIS A 168 -8.40 1.67 8.62
C HIS A 168 -7.06 1.54 7.89
N CYS A 169 -7.07 1.23 6.59
CA CYS A 169 -5.87 1.26 5.77
C CYS A 169 -5.19 2.64 5.82
N LEU A 170 -5.95 3.71 5.62
CA LEU A 170 -5.42 5.08 5.61
C LEU A 170 -4.77 5.45 6.95
N MET A 171 -5.39 5.06 8.06
CA MET A 171 -4.81 5.25 9.40
C MET A 171 -3.48 4.50 9.57
N LEU A 172 -3.40 3.24 9.13
CA LEU A 172 -2.15 2.46 9.17
C LEU A 172 -1.07 3.05 8.26
N MET A 173 -1.45 3.49 7.06
CA MET A 173 -0.55 4.18 6.12
C MET A 173 -0.04 5.49 6.71
N SER A 174 -0.85 6.25 7.46
CA SER A 174 -0.39 7.43 8.20
C SER A 174 0.71 7.11 9.20
N GLY A 175 0.56 6.02 9.97
CA GLY A 175 1.61 5.57 10.89
C GLY A 175 2.89 5.16 10.17
N LEU A 176 2.76 4.46 9.04
CA LEU A 176 3.90 4.07 8.21
C LEU A 176 4.59 5.29 7.57
N TRP A 177 3.81 6.27 7.12
CA TRP A 177 4.30 7.55 6.60
C TRP A 177 5.17 8.30 7.63
N LEU A 178 4.67 8.43 8.86
CA LEU A 178 5.43 9.06 9.95
C LEU A 178 6.72 8.29 10.27
N THR A 179 6.68 6.96 10.20
CA THR A 179 7.85 6.10 10.41
C THR A 179 8.89 6.31 9.31
N LEU A 180 8.48 6.36 8.05
CA LEU A 180 9.36 6.64 6.90
C LEU A 180 9.99 8.03 7.01
N ALA A 181 9.20 9.05 7.36
CA ALA A 181 9.68 10.40 7.59
C ALA A 181 10.72 10.46 8.73
N ALA A 182 10.49 9.73 9.84
CA ALA A 182 11.46 9.62 10.94
C ALA A 182 12.80 8.98 10.52
N HIS A 183 12.79 8.18 9.44
CA HIS A 183 13.99 7.61 8.83
C HIS A 183 14.55 8.42 7.65
N GLY A 184 13.98 9.60 7.37
CA GLY A 184 14.42 10.50 6.30
C GLY A 184 14.15 9.95 4.90
N VAL A 185 13.02 9.28 4.71
CA VAL A 185 12.58 8.76 3.41
C VAL A 185 11.14 9.20 3.14
N GLU A 186 10.87 9.64 1.92
CA GLU A 186 9.52 10.03 1.49
C GLU A 186 9.11 9.15 0.31
N PRO A 187 8.12 8.24 0.46
CA PRO A 187 7.71 7.33 -0.62
C PRO A 187 6.69 7.98 -1.59
N HIS A 188 6.91 9.23 -2.00
CA HIS A 188 6.03 9.91 -2.95
C HIS A 188 6.18 9.37 -4.38
N ASP A 189 5.11 9.48 -5.17
CA ASP A 189 5.11 9.22 -6.62
C ASP A 189 5.68 7.85 -7.03
N LEU A 190 5.54 6.80 -6.20
CA LEU A 190 6.04 5.47 -6.54
C LEU A 190 5.25 4.89 -7.71
N ALA A 191 3.92 4.90 -7.60
CA ALA A 191 3.05 4.43 -8.66
C ALA A 191 3.12 5.35 -9.88
N ALA A 192 3.12 6.67 -9.67
CA ALA A 192 3.25 7.65 -10.75
C ALA A 192 4.56 7.49 -11.52
N THR A 193 5.68 7.26 -10.83
CA THR A 193 6.97 7.02 -11.50
C THR A 193 6.96 5.70 -12.27
N LEU A 194 6.44 4.62 -11.68
CA LEU A 194 6.28 3.36 -12.41
C LEU A 194 5.45 3.54 -13.68
N ALA A 195 4.31 4.24 -13.61
CA ALA A 195 3.44 4.48 -14.76
C ALA A 195 4.16 5.17 -15.92
N VAL A 196 5.05 6.12 -15.64
CA VAL A 196 5.79 6.89 -16.66
C VAL A 196 6.91 6.08 -17.32
N TYR A 197 7.62 5.25 -16.56
CA TYR A 197 8.85 4.60 -17.04
C TYR A 197 8.69 3.11 -17.38
N THR A 198 7.48 2.56 -17.23
CA THR A 198 7.17 1.16 -17.57
C THR A 198 5.97 1.10 -18.52
N HIS A 199 5.82 0.00 -19.26
CA HIS A 199 4.70 -0.21 -20.19
C HIS A 199 4.00 -1.54 -19.89
N ASP A 200 2.79 -1.78 -20.37
CA ASP A 200 2.14 -3.09 -20.23
C ASP A 200 2.70 -4.07 -21.28
N ALA A 201 3.77 -4.80 -20.95
CA ALA A 201 4.42 -5.69 -21.93
C ALA A 201 5.13 -6.90 -21.31
N PHE A 202 4.52 -7.58 -20.32
CA PHE A 202 5.12 -8.76 -19.67
C PHE A 202 4.16 -9.95 -19.61
N ASP A 203 4.73 -11.15 -19.67
CA ASP A 203 4.14 -12.32 -19.02
C ASP A 203 3.91 -12.01 -17.53
N ARG A 204 2.85 -12.59 -16.94
CA ARG A 204 2.40 -12.28 -15.57
C ARG A 204 3.61 -12.22 -14.60
N PRO A 205 3.96 -11.04 -14.03
CA PRO A 205 5.15 -10.90 -13.21
C PRO A 205 5.03 -11.75 -11.94
N THR A 206 6.16 -12.27 -11.44
CA THR A 206 6.23 -12.99 -10.15
C THR A 206 6.22 -11.98 -9.00
N GLY A 207 5.04 -11.42 -8.74
CA GLY A 207 4.82 -10.40 -7.71
C GLY A 207 5.34 -9.00 -8.06
N SER A 208 4.74 -7.99 -7.41
CA SER A 208 5.09 -6.57 -7.63
C SER A 208 6.40 -6.14 -6.99
N PHE A 209 6.97 -6.96 -6.09
CA PHE A 209 8.16 -6.58 -5.33
C PHE A 209 9.12 -7.75 -5.22
N ARG A 210 10.37 -7.55 -5.64
CA ARG A 210 11.43 -8.56 -5.52
C ARG A 210 12.76 -7.94 -5.12
N PRO A 211 13.54 -8.59 -4.24
CA PRO A 211 14.86 -8.11 -3.87
C PRO A 211 15.80 -8.12 -5.10
N LEU A 212 16.70 -7.15 -5.17
CA LEU A 212 17.80 -7.13 -6.15
C LEU A 212 19.10 -7.45 -5.42
N THR A 213 19.78 -8.51 -5.87
CA THR A 213 21.08 -8.97 -5.35
C THR A 213 22.23 -8.18 -5.96
#